data_AF-G2KNS0-F1
#
_entry.id   AF-G2KNS0-F1
#
_cell.length_a   1.000
_cell.length_b   1.000
_cell.length_c   1.000
_cell.angle_alpha   90.00
_cell.angle_beta   90.00
_cell.angle_gamma   90.00
#
_symmetry.space_group_name_H-M   'P 1'
#
loop_
_entity.id
_entity.type
_entity.pdbx_description
1 polymer ?
#
loop_
_entity_poly.entity_id
_entity_poly.type
_entity_poly.pdbx_seq_one_letter_code
_entity_poly.pdbx_strand_id
1 'polypeptide(L)'
;MTASYLTRIFRARTTPAMAAVILGGTLSGCAAFTEPPYPLTTGEQDLVHTIFAGQVNTAVVNKYLDQDPNKCSEAKTISPRSIIFYHGHHAHDYSDRTKPESISLFAHEMTHIWQAQNWSLFKQAWKLCQTYDYDVTAESRFDDFCNEQQASMIEDYVRYYIAAEPKFPIRLLNNEKPEKLALMTALIEKTFPGLARERARTEHAYPTTLAAREKIETYRRDNKIKTVTVNVCR
;
A
#
# COMPACT_ATOMS: atom_id res chain seq x y z
N MET A 1 28.50 -77.19 -14.57
CA MET A 1 27.38 -76.93 -15.50
C MET A 1 27.42 -75.46 -15.88
N THR A 2 27.75 -75.21 -17.16
CA THR A 2 27.39 -74.09 -18.06
C THR A 2 27.17 -72.66 -17.55
N ALA A 3 27.82 -71.74 -18.28
CA ALA A 3 27.87 -70.29 -18.20
C ALA A 3 26.55 -69.54 -18.47
N SER A 4 26.46 -68.26 -18.06
CA SER A 4 26.52 -67.11 -19.01
C SER A 4 26.31 -65.77 -18.28
N TYR A 5 27.24 -64.84 -18.52
CA TYR A 5 27.11 -63.41 -18.25
C TYR A 5 26.05 -62.78 -19.17
N LEU A 6 25.22 -61.87 -18.64
CA LEU A 6 24.52 -60.87 -19.46
C LEU A 6 24.45 -59.54 -18.71
N THR A 7 25.33 -58.63 -19.13
CA THR A 7 25.27 -57.19 -18.91
C THR A 7 24.00 -56.62 -19.56
N ARG A 8 23.22 -55.80 -18.83
CA ARG A 8 22.18 -54.96 -19.46
C ARG A 8 22.42 -53.48 -19.18
N ILE A 9 22.44 -52.78 -20.30
CA ILE A 9 22.80 -51.39 -20.56
C ILE A 9 21.70 -50.44 -20.07
N PHE A 10 22.12 -49.32 -19.48
CA PHE A 10 21.29 -48.15 -19.16
C PHE A 10 20.57 -47.62 -20.39
N ARG A 11 19.25 -47.39 -20.30
CA ARG A 11 18.51 -46.60 -21.29
C ARG A 11 17.75 -45.49 -20.56
N ALA A 12 18.29 -44.28 -20.62
CA ALA A 12 17.62 -43.06 -20.19
C ALA A 12 16.33 -42.88 -21.00
N ARG A 13 15.20 -42.73 -20.32
CA ARG A 13 13.93 -42.34 -20.93
C ARG A 13 13.88 -40.82 -21.01
N THR A 14 14.07 -40.30 -22.21
CA THR A 14 13.72 -38.94 -22.60
C THR A 14 12.20 -38.77 -22.53
N THR A 15 11.72 -37.88 -21.67
CA THR A 15 10.33 -37.40 -21.66
C THR A 15 10.11 -36.45 -22.84
N PRO A 16 9.01 -36.56 -23.60
CA PRO A 16 8.69 -35.59 -24.64
C PRO A 16 8.13 -34.30 -24.00
N ALA A 17 8.59 -33.16 -24.51
CA ALA A 17 8.07 -31.84 -24.17
C ALA A 17 6.61 -31.73 -24.60
N MET A 18 5.72 -31.42 -23.65
CA MET A 18 4.34 -31.02 -23.92
C MET A 18 4.36 -29.60 -24.48
N ALA A 19 4.02 -29.46 -25.77
CA ALA A 19 3.76 -28.18 -26.41
C ALA A 19 2.50 -27.57 -25.79
N ALA A 20 2.65 -26.40 -25.16
CA ALA A 20 1.53 -25.61 -24.66
C ALA A 20 0.78 -24.99 -25.84
N VAL A 21 -0.44 -25.44 -26.08
CA VAL A 21 -1.40 -24.81 -26.99
C VAL A 21 -1.88 -23.51 -26.32
N ILE A 22 -1.39 -22.37 -26.82
CA ILE A 22 -1.90 -21.05 -26.45
C ILE A 22 -3.19 -20.84 -27.24
N LEU A 23 -4.33 -21.10 -26.59
CA LEU A 23 -5.62 -20.60 -27.06
C LEU A 23 -5.68 -19.09 -26.77
N GLY A 24 -5.44 -18.29 -27.80
CA GLY A 24 -5.66 -16.85 -27.78
C GLY A 24 -7.15 -16.54 -27.61
N GLY A 25 -7.54 -16.23 -26.39
CA GLY A 25 -8.79 -15.53 -26.09
C GLY A 25 -8.49 -14.05 -25.89
N THR A 26 -8.77 -13.22 -26.89
CA THR A 26 -8.72 -11.77 -26.77
C THR A 26 -9.88 -11.31 -25.88
N LEU A 27 -9.58 -11.02 -24.61
CA LEU A 27 -10.44 -10.20 -23.76
C LEU A 27 -10.33 -8.74 -24.23
N SER A 28 -11.16 -8.37 -25.21
CA SER A 28 -11.46 -6.97 -25.49
C SER A 28 -12.20 -6.38 -24.29
N GLY A 29 -11.50 -5.59 -23.47
CA GLY A 29 -12.10 -4.87 -22.34
C GLY A 29 -11.13 -4.24 -21.35
N CYS A 30 -9.88 -4.71 -21.28
CA CYS A 30 -8.84 -3.99 -20.54
C CYS A 30 -8.24 -2.94 -21.48
N ALA A 31 -8.27 -1.66 -21.08
CA ALA A 31 -7.43 -0.65 -21.69
C ALA A 31 -6.03 -1.24 -21.85
N ALA A 32 -5.52 -1.27 -23.08
CA ALA A 32 -4.18 -1.73 -23.34
C ALA A 32 -3.24 -0.84 -22.52
N PHE A 33 -2.68 -1.39 -21.45
CA PHE A 33 -1.59 -0.73 -20.74
C PHE A 33 -0.50 -0.49 -21.77
N THR A 34 -0.29 0.77 -22.13
CA THR A 34 0.60 1.15 -23.24
C THR A 34 2.07 0.94 -22.89
N GLU A 35 2.36 0.83 -21.59
CA GLU A 35 3.69 0.64 -21.02
C GLU A 35 3.80 -0.74 -20.35
N PRO A 36 4.97 -1.41 -20.41
CA PRO A 36 5.20 -2.63 -19.66
C PRO A 36 5.07 -2.37 -18.14
N PRO A 37 4.69 -3.38 -17.33
CA PRO A 37 4.64 -3.23 -15.89
C PRO A 37 6.02 -2.88 -15.31
N TYR A 38 6.02 -1.97 -14.35
CA TYR A 38 7.21 -1.56 -13.60
C TYR A 38 7.26 -2.34 -12.28
N PRO A 39 8.34 -3.08 -11.97
CA PRO A 39 8.50 -3.67 -10.64
C PRO A 39 8.67 -2.56 -9.58
N LEU A 40 8.46 -2.92 -8.32
CA LEU A 40 8.78 -2.01 -7.21
C LEU A 40 10.30 -1.71 -7.16
N THR A 41 10.66 -0.45 -6.92
CA THR A 41 12.06 -0.06 -6.67
C THR A 41 12.56 -0.66 -5.35
N THR A 42 13.87 -0.70 -5.12
CA THR A 42 14.41 -1.14 -3.83
C THR A 42 13.86 -0.31 -2.67
N GLY A 43 13.77 1.02 -2.84
CA GLY A 43 13.20 1.91 -1.82
C GLY A 43 11.73 1.63 -1.52
N GLU A 44 10.94 1.33 -2.55
CA GLU A 44 9.53 0.94 -2.39
C GLU A 44 9.39 -0.40 -1.69
N GLN A 45 10.22 -1.39 -2.03
CA GLN A 45 10.23 -2.69 -1.36
C GLN A 45 10.57 -2.54 0.12
N ASP A 46 11.62 -1.77 0.44
CA ASP A 46 12.04 -1.50 1.82
C ASP A 46 10.96 -0.78 2.62
N LEU A 47 10.28 0.20 2.00
CA LEU A 47 9.15 0.90 2.61
C LEU A 47 8.01 -0.08 2.93
N VAL A 48 7.60 -0.91 1.97
CA VAL A 48 6.53 -1.90 2.16
C VAL A 48 6.90 -2.91 3.25
N HIS A 49 8.12 -3.42 3.25
CA HIS A 49 8.59 -4.33 4.29
C HIS A 49 8.59 -3.69 5.68
N THR A 50 8.88 -2.39 5.75
CA THR A 50 8.81 -1.62 6.99
C THR A 50 7.38 -1.45 7.50
N ILE A 51 6.46 -1.04 6.62
CA ILE A 51 5.05 -0.81 6.97
C ILE A 51 4.38 -2.13 7.39
N PHE A 52 4.48 -3.16 6.55
CA PHE A 52 3.74 -4.41 6.73
C PHE A 52 4.57 -5.53 7.37
N ALA A 53 5.70 -5.20 7.99
CA ALA A 53 6.58 -6.14 8.69
C ALA A 53 6.91 -7.41 7.88
N GLY A 54 7.16 -7.25 6.57
CA GLY A 54 7.47 -8.36 5.67
C GLY A 54 6.29 -9.25 5.24
N GLN A 55 5.05 -8.91 5.61
CA GLN A 55 3.84 -9.70 5.27
C GLN A 55 3.37 -9.53 3.81
N VAL A 56 4.09 -8.75 3.01
CA VAL A 56 3.80 -8.55 1.59
C VAL A 56 4.96 -9.13 0.79
N ASN A 57 4.65 -10.01 -0.16
CA ASN A 57 5.62 -10.46 -1.16
C ASN A 57 5.73 -9.37 -2.23
N THR A 58 6.70 -8.48 -2.06
CA THR A 58 6.97 -7.34 -2.96
C THR A 58 7.54 -7.77 -4.30
N ALA A 59 8.21 -8.92 -4.39
CA ALA A 59 8.85 -9.42 -5.61
C ALA A 59 7.87 -9.73 -6.76
N VAL A 60 6.58 -9.87 -6.45
CA VAL A 60 5.53 -10.14 -7.45
C VAL A 60 4.66 -8.92 -7.74
N VAL A 61 4.88 -7.80 -7.04
CA VAL A 61 4.06 -6.58 -7.19
C VAL A 61 4.59 -5.73 -8.33
N ASN A 62 3.67 -5.29 -9.19
CA ASN A 62 3.96 -4.42 -10.32
C ASN A 62 3.09 -3.16 -10.30
N LYS A 63 3.66 -2.06 -10.78
CA LYS A 63 3.02 -0.77 -11.01
C LYS A 63 2.73 -0.62 -12.50
N TYR A 64 1.56 -0.09 -12.81
CA TYR A 64 1.17 0.33 -14.15
C TYR A 64 0.96 1.84 -14.13
N LEU A 65 1.39 2.53 -15.18
CA LEU A 65 1.26 3.98 -15.31
C LEU A 65 0.27 4.27 -16.43
N ASP A 66 -0.92 4.71 -16.08
CA ASP A 66 -1.96 5.07 -17.03
C ASP A 66 -1.78 6.52 -17.47
N GLN A 67 -1.50 6.69 -18.76
CA GLN A 67 -1.20 8.00 -19.34
C GLN A 67 -2.47 8.77 -19.75
N ASP A 68 -3.67 8.20 -19.62
CA ASP A 68 -4.92 8.86 -20.02
C ASP A 68 -5.19 10.10 -19.15
N PRO A 69 -5.07 11.33 -19.69
CA PRO A 69 -5.27 12.55 -18.91
C PRO A 69 -6.76 12.80 -18.58
N ASN A 70 -7.69 12.03 -19.15
CA ASN A 70 -9.12 12.18 -18.88
C ASN A 70 -9.58 11.36 -17.66
N LYS A 71 -8.69 10.55 -17.07
CA LYS A 71 -9.00 9.82 -15.84
C LYS A 71 -8.74 10.70 -14.62
N CYS A 72 -9.74 10.82 -13.77
CA CYS A 72 -9.70 11.64 -12.56
C CYS A 72 -9.43 10.83 -11.27
N SER A 73 -9.12 9.54 -11.39
CA SER A 73 -8.72 8.71 -10.24
C SER A 73 -7.23 8.91 -9.95
N GLU A 74 -6.78 8.69 -8.71
CA GLU A 74 -5.36 8.87 -8.35
C GLU A 74 -4.55 7.57 -8.57
N ALA A 75 -5.01 6.50 -7.95
CA ALA A 75 -4.47 5.15 -8.11
C ALA A 75 -5.56 4.10 -7.86
N LYS A 76 -5.25 2.83 -8.14
CA LYS A 76 -6.10 1.69 -7.80
C LYS A 76 -5.32 0.39 -7.75
N THR A 77 -5.60 -0.42 -6.75
CA THR A 77 -5.18 -1.82 -6.72
C THR A 77 -6.12 -2.64 -7.60
N ILE A 78 -5.59 -3.23 -8.67
CA ILE A 78 -6.37 -3.96 -9.68
C ILE A 78 -6.25 -5.49 -9.53
N SER A 79 -5.25 -5.96 -8.79
CA SER A 79 -5.07 -7.37 -8.44
C SER A 79 -4.25 -7.49 -7.16
N PRO A 80 -4.12 -8.69 -6.55
CA PRO A 80 -3.23 -8.93 -5.41
C PRO A 80 -1.72 -8.67 -5.68
N ARG A 81 -1.37 -8.29 -6.91
CA ARG A 81 0.01 -8.13 -7.41
C ARG A 81 0.18 -6.89 -8.29
N SER A 82 -0.83 -6.03 -8.37
CA SER A 82 -0.84 -4.96 -9.37
C SER A 82 -1.54 -3.71 -8.89
N ILE A 83 -0.86 -2.58 -9.04
CA ILE A 83 -1.39 -1.24 -8.78
C ILE A 83 -1.32 -0.46 -10.09
N ILE A 84 -2.36 0.29 -10.40
CA ILE A 84 -2.35 1.30 -11.46
C ILE A 84 -2.28 2.68 -10.81
N PHE A 85 -1.36 3.52 -11.27
CA PHE A 85 -1.33 4.95 -10.98
C PHE A 85 -1.79 5.68 -12.22
N TYR A 86 -2.65 6.68 -12.05
CA TYR A 86 -3.19 7.45 -13.15
C TYR A 86 -2.39 8.73 -13.36
N HIS A 87 -2.64 9.37 -14.51
CA HIS A 87 -2.00 10.59 -14.93
C HIS A 87 -1.94 11.64 -13.79
N GLY A 88 -0.78 12.27 -13.63
CA GLY A 88 -0.52 13.25 -12.56
C GLY A 88 -0.04 12.66 -11.23
N HIS A 89 -0.19 11.34 -11.02
CA HIS A 89 0.23 10.64 -9.79
C HIS A 89 1.39 9.65 -10.03
N HIS A 90 2.04 9.73 -11.18
CA HIS A 90 3.20 8.91 -11.52
C HIS A 90 4.44 9.35 -10.74
N ALA A 91 5.14 8.38 -10.16
CA ALA A 91 6.45 8.57 -9.58
C ALA A 91 7.39 7.43 -10.01
N HIS A 92 8.65 7.78 -10.25
CA HIS A 92 9.68 6.77 -10.50
C HIS A 92 9.93 5.91 -9.25
N ASP A 93 9.96 6.56 -8.08
CA ASP A 93 10.11 5.93 -6.77
C ASP A 93 9.13 6.57 -5.78
N TYR A 94 8.14 5.80 -5.33
CA TYR A 94 7.12 6.23 -4.37
C TYR A 94 7.63 6.26 -2.91
N SER A 95 8.85 5.77 -2.64
CA SER A 95 9.46 5.85 -1.31
C SER A 95 10.10 7.21 -0.99
N ASP A 96 10.05 8.16 -1.93
CA ASP A 96 10.53 9.52 -1.74
C ASP A 96 9.73 10.27 -0.65
N ARG A 97 10.34 10.38 0.53
CA ARG A 97 9.73 11.01 1.73
C ARG A 97 9.49 12.50 1.58
N THR A 98 10.11 13.17 0.60
CA THR A 98 9.87 14.59 0.34
C THR A 98 8.54 14.84 -0.38
N LYS A 99 7.88 13.78 -0.85
CA LYS A 99 6.59 13.84 -1.56
C LYS A 99 5.47 13.18 -0.74
N PRO A 100 4.90 13.86 0.28
CA PRO A 100 3.93 13.27 1.20
C PRO A 100 2.70 12.67 0.50
N GLU A 101 2.19 13.32 -0.55
CA GLU A 101 1.04 12.80 -1.33
C GLU A 101 1.41 11.49 -2.04
N SER A 102 2.58 11.42 -2.66
CA SER A 102 3.04 10.26 -3.42
C SER A 102 3.28 9.04 -2.52
N ILE A 103 4.03 9.22 -1.42
CA ILE A 103 4.36 8.13 -0.51
C ILE A 103 3.13 7.60 0.23
N SER A 104 2.20 8.50 0.59
CA SER A 104 0.98 8.10 1.30
C SER A 104 -0.02 7.41 0.39
N LEU A 105 -0.25 7.91 -0.84
CA LEU A 105 -1.07 7.24 -1.84
C LEU A 105 -0.53 5.83 -2.17
N PHE A 106 0.79 5.70 -2.31
CA PHE A 106 1.40 4.38 -2.50
C PHE A 106 1.16 3.45 -1.31
N ALA A 107 1.26 3.94 -0.07
CA ALA A 107 0.98 3.15 1.13
C ALA A 107 -0.50 2.73 1.24
N HIS A 108 -1.43 3.59 0.79
CA HIS A 108 -2.86 3.26 0.67
C HIS A 108 -3.05 2.03 -0.22
N GLU A 109 -2.54 2.10 -1.45
CA GLU A 109 -2.68 0.99 -2.41
C GLU A 109 -1.95 -0.27 -1.97
N MET A 110 -0.76 -0.14 -1.36
CA MET A 110 -0.05 -1.28 -0.80
C MET A 110 -0.80 -1.93 0.37
N THR A 111 -1.68 -1.19 1.06
CA THR A 111 -2.57 -1.78 2.07
C THR A 111 -3.58 -2.73 1.42
N HIS A 112 -4.11 -2.39 0.24
CA HIS A 112 -4.97 -3.31 -0.52
C HIS A 112 -4.23 -4.54 -1.04
N ILE A 113 -2.98 -4.38 -1.48
CA ILE A 113 -2.12 -5.53 -1.82
C ILE A 113 -1.92 -6.43 -0.60
N TRP A 114 -1.61 -5.85 0.57
CA TRP A 114 -1.46 -6.58 1.82
C TRP A 114 -2.75 -7.33 2.21
N GLN A 115 -3.91 -6.67 2.16
CA GLN A 115 -5.22 -7.27 2.40
C GLN A 115 -5.46 -8.46 1.47
N ALA A 116 -5.18 -8.29 0.18
CA ALA A 116 -5.40 -9.31 -0.84
C ALA A 116 -4.45 -10.52 -0.70
N GLN A 117 -3.18 -10.29 -0.36
CA GLN A 117 -2.20 -11.37 -0.17
C GLN A 117 -2.40 -12.13 1.14
N ASN A 118 -2.93 -11.49 2.18
CA ASN A 118 -3.14 -12.09 3.50
C ASN A 118 -4.58 -12.55 3.75
N TRP A 119 -5.39 -12.62 2.69
CA TRP A 119 -6.81 -12.99 2.70
C TRP A 119 -7.16 -14.21 3.58
N SER A 120 -6.32 -15.26 3.56
CA SER A 120 -6.54 -16.48 4.34
C SER A 120 -6.29 -16.30 5.85
N LEU A 121 -5.44 -15.36 6.24
CA LEU A 121 -5.11 -15.08 7.64
C LEU A 121 -6.22 -14.27 8.33
N PHE A 122 -6.94 -13.44 7.59
CA PHE A 122 -7.86 -12.48 8.19
C PHE A 122 -9.30 -12.99 8.37
N LYS A 123 -9.73 -14.09 7.74
CA LYS A 123 -11.14 -14.60 7.79
C LYS A 123 -12.22 -13.51 7.59
N GLN A 124 -11.84 -12.34 7.10
CA GLN A 124 -12.73 -11.20 6.93
C GLN A 124 -13.34 -11.36 5.56
N ALA A 125 -14.66 -11.53 5.51
CA ALA A 125 -15.40 -11.15 4.32
C ALA A 125 -15.03 -9.69 4.02
N TRP A 126 -14.75 -9.34 2.75
CA TRP A 126 -14.43 -7.97 2.36
C TRP A 126 -15.51 -7.08 2.97
N LYS A 127 -15.15 -6.27 3.97
CA LYS A 127 -16.02 -5.20 4.46
C LYS A 127 -15.93 -4.08 3.44
N LEU A 128 -16.58 -4.29 2.29
CA LEU A 128 -16.59 -3.34 1.20
C LEU A 128 -17.28 -2.08 1.68
N CYS A 129 -16.55 -0.97 1.68
CA CYS A 129 -17.12 0.35 1.76
C CYS A 129 -16.38 1.27 0.81
N GLN A 130 -17.04 2.36 0.38
CA GLN A 130 -16.44 3.38 -0.48
C GLN A 130 -16.18 4.68 0.29
N THR A 131 -16.19 4.61 1.63
CA THR A 131 -15.87 5.78 2.46
C THR A 131 -14.42 5.72 2.93
N TYR A 132 -13.75 6.84 2.78
CA TYR A 132 -12.41 7.06 3.32
C TYR A 132 -12.44 7.56 4.77
N ASP A 133 -13.59 8.10 5.21
CA ASP A 133 -13.75 8.62 6.57
C ASP A 133 -13.85 7.47 7.57
N TYR A 134 -13.12 7.58 8.67
CA TYR A 134 -13.12 6.64 9.78
C TYR A 134 -13.22 7.39 11.10
N ASP A 135 -13.85 6.76 12.10
CA ASP A 135 -13.93 7.29 13.45
C ASP A 135 -13.36 6.29 14.46
N VAL A 136 -12.20 6.60 15.02
CA VAL A 136 -11.46 5.70 15.92
C VAL A 136 -11.82 5.97 17.39
N THR A 137 -12.14 4.92 18.14
CA THR A 137 -12.36 4.95 19.60
C THR A 137 -11.25 4.18 20.32
N ALA A 138 -11.22 4.27 21.66
CA ALA A 138 -10.24 3.54 22.47
C ALA A 138 -10.39 2.00 22.38
N GLU A 139 -11.59 1.53 22.05
CA GLU A 139 -11.96 0.12 21.94
C GLU A 139 -11.82 -0.43 20.52
N SER A 140 -11.61 0.46 19.54
CA SER A 140 -11.53 0.07 18.12
C SER A 140 -10.37 -0.91 17.88
N ARG A 141 -10.60 -1.85 16.98
CA ARG A 141 -9.58 -2.72 16.39
C ARG A 141 -9.43 -2.40 14.90
N PHE A 142 -8.26 -2.69 14.33
CA PHE A 142 -8.02 -2.43 12.90
C PHE A 142 -9.00 -3.20 11.99
N ASP A 143 -9.38 -4.41 12.39
CA ASP A 143 -10.34 -5.25 11.69
C ASP A 143 -11.81 -4.83 11.89
N ASP A 144 -12.11 -3.85 12.74
CA ASP A 144 -13.45 -3.28 12.85
C ASP A 144 -13.78 -2.42 11.62
N PHE A 145 -12.77 -1.80 11.02
CA PHE A 145 -12.87 -0.92 9.87
C PHE A 145 -12.96 -1.67 8.54
N CYS A 146 -13.57 -1.02 7.57
CA CYS A 146 -13.67 -1.49 6.19
C CYS A 146 -12.30 -1.44 5.46
N ASN A 147 -12.18 -2.10 4.31
CA ASN A 147 -10.91 -2.18 3.57
C ASN A 147 -10.35 -0.80 3.17
N GLU A 148 -11.18 0.12 2.69
CA GLU A 148 -10.79 1.50 2.33
C GLU A 148 -10.43 2.35 3.55
N GLN A 149 -11.13 2.17 4.66
CA GLN A 149 -10.83 2.86 5.91
C GLN A 149 -9.48 2.41 6.46
N GLN A 150 -9.21 1.10 6.47
CA GLN A 150 -7.91 0.55 6.86
C GLN A 150 -6.77 1.15 6.02
N ALA A 151 -6.96 1.24 4.69
CA ALA A 151 -5.98 1.85 3.80
C ALA A 151 -5.81 3.36 4.06
N SER A 152 -6.92 4.08 4.27
CA SER A 152 -6.91 5.51 4.62
C SER A 152 -6.18 5.81 5.93
N MET A 153 -6.31 4.92 6.93
CA MET A 153 -5.60 5.04 8.20
C MET A 153 -4.08 4.90 8.01
N ILE A 154 -3.63 3.95 7.19
CA ILE A 154 -2.22 3.77 6.85
C ILE A 154 -1.69 4.95 6.02
N GLU A 155 -2.47 5.43 5.06
CA GLU A 155 -2.17 6.64 4.27
C GLU A 155 -1.92 7.84 5.19
N ASP A 156 -2.86 8.12 6.09
CA ASP A 156 -2.78 9.23 7.04
C ASP A 156 -1.58 9.10 7.99
N TYR A 157 -1.30 7.89 8.49
CA TYR A 157 -0.12 7.64 9.32
C TYR A 157 1.17 7.91 8.56
N VAL A 158 1.31 7.41 7.33
CA VAL A 158 2.51 7.60 6.51
C VAL A 158 2.70 9.08 6.17
N ARG A 159 1.62 9.76 5.78
CA ARG A 159 1.59 11.19 5.46
C ARG A 159 2.04 12.06 6.64
N TYR A 160 1.66 11.71 7.86
CA TYR A 160 1.97 12.49 9.05
C TYR A 160 3.30 12.09 9.71
N TYR A 161 3.61 10.79 9.79
CA TYR A 161 4.74 10.29 10.58
C TYR A 161 6.00 9.96 9.77
N ILE A 162 5.85 9.55 8.51
CA ILE A 162 6.92 8.95 7.71
C ILE A 162 7.48 9.90 6.64
N ALA A 163 6.64 10.82 6.15
CA ALA A 163 7.07 11.89 5.24
C ALA A 163 8.01 12.89 5.93
N ALA A 164 8.95 13.44 5.15
CA ALA A 164 9.91 14.46 5.60
C ALA A 164 9.26 15.83 5.81
N GLU A 165 8.16 16.11 5.11
CA GLU A 165 7.31 17.28 5.31
C GLU A 165 5.91 16.80 5.75
N PRO A 166 5.67 16.69 7.07
CA PRO A 166 4.47 16.07 7.58
C PRO A 166 3.26 16.94 7.26
N LYS A 167 2.19 16.32 6.76
CA LYS A 167 0.89 16.96 6.61
C LYS A 167 -0.10 16.34 7.58
N PHE A 168 -0.92 17.18 8.21
CA PHE A 168 -1.92 16.68 9.13
C PHE A 168 -2.92 15.78 8.38
N PRO A 169 -3.32 14.62 8.95
CA PRO A 169 -4.35 13.76 8.38
C PRO A 169 -5.65 14.50 8.14
N ILE A 170 -6.02 14.72 6.88
CA ILE A 170 -7.15 15.58 6.53
C ILE A 170 -8.46 15.02 7.09
N ARG A 171 -8.59 13.70 7.11
CA ARG A 171 -9.76 12.99 7.65
C ARG A 171 -9.94 13.22 9.16
N LEU A 172 -8.85 13.42 9.89
CA LEU A 172 -8.86 13.78 11.32
C LEU A 172 -8.95 15.31 11.57
N LEU A 173 -8.82 16.16 10.54
CA LEU A 173 -9.21 17.58 10.64
C LEU A 173 -10.73 17.68 10.76
N ASN A 174 -11.45 16.91 9.94
CA ASN A 174 -12.90 16.97 9.86
C ASN A 174 -13.62 16.37 11.09
N ASN A 175 -12.94 15.52 11.86
CA ASN A 175 -13.50 14.90 13.07
C ASN A 175 -13.28 15.71 14.38
N GLU A 176 -12.78 16.96 14.28
CA GLU A 176 -12.72 17.99 15.34
C GLU A 176 -12.16 17.60 16.73
N LYS A 177 -11.42 16.48 16.83
CA LYS A 177 -10.97 15.94 18.12
C LYS A 177 -9.49 15.56 18.09
N PRO A 178 -8.58 16.34 18.73
CA PRO A 178 -7.13 16.08 18.70
C PRO A 178 -6.75 14.70 19.27
N GLU A 179 -7.57 14.14 20.16
CA GLU A 179 -7.37 12.80 20.73
C GLU A 179 -7.45 11.67 19.69
N LYS A 180 -8.13 11.90 18.55
CA LYS A 180 -8.29 10.88 17.50
C LYS A 180 -6.97 10.53 16.83
N LEU A 181 -6.03 11.48 16.71
CA LEU A 181 -4.70 11.22 16.18
C LEU A 181 -3.96 10.21 17.07
N ALA A 182 -3.96 10.43 18.39
CA ALA A 182 -3.31 9.51 19.33
C ALA A 182 -3.92 8.11 19.30
N LEU A 183 -5.25 8.02 19.20
CA LEU A 183 -5.97 6.75 19.08
C LEU A 183 -5.63 6.02 17.77
N MET A 184 -5.63 6.73 16.63
CA MET A 184 -5.22 6.17 15.34
C MET A 184 -3.76 5.67 15.39
N THR A 185 -2.84 6.48 15.91
CA THR A 185 -1.43 6.13 16.06
C THR A 185 -1.27 4.86 16.90
N ALA A 186 -1.91 4.80 18.07
CA ALA A 186 -1.83 3.63 18.95
C ALA A 186 -2.41 2.37 18.30
N LEU A 187 -3.54 2.49 17.60
CA LEU A 187 -4.14 1.38 16.86
C LEU A 187 -3.21 0.82 15.77
N ILE A 188 -2.66 1.72 14.95
CA ILE A 188 -1.80 1.36 13.82
C ILE A 188 -0.50 0.74 14.33
N GLU A 189 0.16 1.34 15.33
CA GLU A 189 1.42 0.82 15.87
C GLU A 189 1.23 -0.50 16.61
N LYS A 190 0.07 -0.72 17.24
CA LYS A 190 -0.30 -2.02 17.81
C LYS A 190 -0.46 -3.10 16.72
N THR A 191 -1.01 -2.72 15.56
CA THR A 191 -1.27 -3.65 14.44
C THR A 191 0.01 -3.91 13.63
N PHE A 192 0.82 -2.88 13.43
CA PHE A 192 2.04 -2.87 12.63
C PHE A 192 3.21 -2.28 13.45
N PRO A 193 3.81 -3.05 14.38
CA PRO A 193 4.85 -2.54 15.28
C PRO A 193 6.13 -2.02 14.60
N GLY A 194 6.33 -2.34 13.32
CA GLY A 194 7.40 -1.77 12.51
C GLY A 194 7.29 -0.25 12.35
N LEU A 195 6.06 0.27 12.28
CA LEU A 195 5.78 1.69 12.07
C LEU A 195 6.22 2.55 13.26
N ALA A 196 6.09 2.07 14.49
CA ALA A 196 6.56 2.81 15.67
C ALA A 196 8.08 3.07 15.62
N ARG A 197 8.86 2.07 15.18
CA ARG A 197 10.31 2.22 15.00
C ARG A 197 10.63 3.17 13.86
N GLU A 198 9.86 3.09 12.78
CA GLU A 198 10.06 3.93 11.61
C GLU A 198 9.71 5.40 11.85
N ARG A 199 8.66 5.68 12.63
CA ARG A 199 8.34 7.01 13.13
C ARG A 199 9.50 7.59 13.93
N ALA A 200 10.01 6.86 14.92
CA ALA A 200 11.14 7.31 15.74
C ALA A 200 12.40 7.58 14.89
N ARG A 201 12.68 6.73 13.89
CA ARG A 201 13.76 6.94 12.92
C ARG A 201 13.55 8.21 12.09
N THR A 202 12.34 8.43 11.60
CA THR A 202 12.00 9.60 10.78
C THR A 202 12.14 10.89 11.59
N GLU A 203 11.63 10.91 12.82
CA GLU A 203 11.77 12.05 13.74
C GLU A 203 13.24 12.38 14.01
N HIS A 204 14.10 11.37 14.14
CA HIS A 204 15.54 11.57 14.30
C HIS A 204 16.21 12.08 13.01
N ALA A 205 15.89 11.49 11.85
CA ALA A 205 16.51 11.83 10.57
C ALA A 205 16.09 13.20 10.04
N TYR A 206 14.86 13.62 10.35
CA TYR A 206 14.29 14.89 9.89
C TYR A 206 13.80 15.70 11.09
N PRO A 207 14.68 16.37 11.85
CA PRO A 207 14.28 17.15 13.03
C PRO A 207 13.31 18.30 12.69
N THR A 208 13.28 18.75 11.44
CA THR A 208 12.27 19.67 10.90
C THR A 208 10.85 19.09 10.92
N THR A 209 10.69 17.76 10.89
CA THR A 209 9.36 17.10 11.01
C THR A 209 8.74 17.33 12.37
N LEU A 210 9.53 17.25 13.46
CA LEU A 210 9.02 17.47 14.80
C LEU A 210 8.57 18.93 14.97
N ALA A 211 9.40 19.88 14.56
CA ALA A 211 9.06 21.30 14.57
C ALA A 211 7.84 21.62 13.66
N ALA A 212 7.70 20.94 12.51
CA ALA A 212 6.54 21.08 11.64
C ALA A 212 5.27 20.53 12.29
N ARG A 213 5.33 19.38 12.97
CA ARG A 213 4.19 18.84 13.73
C ARG A 213 3.81 19.74 14.89
N GLU A 214 4.77 20.25 15.65
CA GLU A 214 4.50 21.23 16.72
C GLU A 214 3.80 22.49 16.18
N LYS A 215 4.21 22.99 15.01
CA LYS A 215 3.53 24.11 14.34
C LYS A 215 2.12 23.75 13.91
N ILE A 216 1.90 22.55 13.37
CA ILE A 216 0.58 22.05 12.99
C ILE A 216 -0.34 21.95 14.21
N GLU A 217 0.14 21.36 15.31
CA GLU A 217 -0.63 21.23 16.55
C GLU A 217 -0.91 22.59 17.20
N THR A 218 0.06 23.50 17.19
CA THR A 218 -0.11 24.88 17.64
C THR A 218 -1.16 25.60 16.80
N TYR A 219 -1.07 25.50 15.47
CA TYR A 219 -2.05 26.08 14.56
C TYR A 219 -3.46 25.52 14.82
N ARG A 220 -3.62 24.21 15.05
CA ARG A 220 -4.90 23.58 15.42
C ARG A 220 -5.47 24.14 16.72
N ARG A 221 -4.65 24.21 17.77
CA ARG A 221 -5.06 24.73 19.08
C ARG A 221 -5.52 26.18 18.98
N ASP A 222 -4.77 26.99 18.23
CA ASP A 222 -4.94 28.44 18.22
C ASP A 222 -6.05 28.88 17.24
N ASN A 223 -6.33 28.12 16.18
CA ASN A 223 -7.24 28.55 15.10
C ASN A 223 -8.64 27.91 15.09
N LYS A 224 -9.02 27.07 16.07
CA LYS A 224 -10.34 26.38 16.11
C LYS A 224 -10.78 25.96 14.70
N ILE A 225 -9.94 25.17 14.02
CA ILE A 225 -10.08 24.93 12.57
C ILE A 225 -11.52 24.52 12.26
N LYS A 226 -12.23 25.41 11.56
CA LYS A 226 -13.50 25.11 10.91
C LYS A 226 -13.19 24.18 9.75
N THR A 227 -13.94 23.09 9.64
CA THR A 227 -13.99 22.11 8.55
C THR A 227 -13.25 22.54 7.28
N VAL A 228 -12.22 21.78 6.89
CA VAL A 228 -11.62 21.96 5.56
C VAL A 228 -12.43 21.12 4.60
N THR A 229 -13.26 21.76 3.78
CA THR A 229 -13.92 21.08 2.67
C THR A 229 -12.86 20.65 1.67
N VAL A 230 -12.52 19.37 1.67
CA VAL A 230 -11.78 18.76 0.56
C VAL A 230 -12.77 18.66 -0.58
N ASN A 231 -12.53 19.38 -1.67
CA ASN A 231 -13.26 19.13 -2.90
C ASN A 231 -12.81 17.76 -3.41
N VAL A 232 -13.52 16.71 -3.01
CA VAL A 232 -13.44 15.42 -3.69
C VAL A 232 -14.11 15.64 -5.04
N CYS A 233 -13.34 15.60 -6.13
CA CYS A 233 -13.93 15.50 -7.47
C CYS A 233 -14.85 14.28 -7.48
N ARG A 234 -16.15 14.51 -7.74
CA ARG A 234 -17.15 13.47 -7.94
C ARG A 234 -16.96 12.76 -9.27
#